data_AF-A0A537WLW0-F1
#
_entry.id   AF-A0A537WLW0-F1
#
_cell.length_a   1.000
_cell.length_b   1.000
_cell.length_c   1.000
_cell.angle_alpha   90.00
_cell.angle_beta   90.00
_cell.angle_gamma   90.00
#
_symmetry.space_group_name_H-M   'P 1'
#
loop_
_entity.id
_entity.type
_entity.pdbx_description
1 polymer ?
#
loop_
_entity_poly.entity_id
_entity_poly.type
_entity_poly.pdbx_seq_one_letter_code
_entity_poly.pdbx_strand_id
1 'polypeptide(L)'
;MGRVIELDAWRRRRPRTHADAPLDLVRDGRGRRPSLLARLERAIGRLDPLVNGGTGRIGPRVETELLAITGAVTAGRVEDAATRAERLAERLEHPSSRAAR
;
A
#
# COMPACT_ATOMS: atom_id res chain seq x y z
N MET A 1 23.16 -20.16 10.22
CA MET A 1 23.11 -19.03 11.19
C MET A 1 22.73 -17.77 10.44
N GLY A 2 21.56 -17.20 10.74
CA GLY A 2 21.03 -16.03 10.01
C GLY A 2 21.71 -14.74 10.44
N ARG A 3 22.15 -13.91 9.48
CA ARG A 3 22.72 -12.60 9.75
C ARG A 3 21.59 -11.64 10.16
N VAL A 4 21.59 -11.22 11.43
CA VAL A 4 20.77 -10.11 11.92
C VAL A 4 21.33 -8.82 11.31
N ILE A 5 20.48 -8.09 10.59
CA ILE A 5 20.86 -6.79 10.02
C ILE A 5 20.49 -5.73 11.05
N GLU A 6 21.50 -5.00 11.53
CA GLU A 6 21.30 -3.81 12.38
C GLU A 6 20.47 -2.76 11.62
N LEU A 7 19.24 -2.54 12.10
CA LEU A 7 18.22 -1.70 11.44
C LEU A 7 18.71 -0.27 11.21
N ASP A 8 19.48 0.27 12.15
CA ASP A 8 20.06 1.61 12.04
C ASP A 8 21.23 1.69 11.05
N ALA A 9 22.01 0.62 10.93
CA ALA A 9 23.09 0.55 9.94
C ALA A 9 22.52 0.43 8.52
N TRP A 10 21.44 -0.34 8.35
CA TRP A 10 20.70 -0.42 7.10
C TRP A 10 20.09 0.93 6.70
N ARG A 11 19.47 1.63 7.66
CA ARG A 11 18.84 2.94 7.45
C ARG A 11 19.82 4.05 7.08
N ARG A 12 21.06 4.00 7.60
CA ARG A 12 22.13 4.97 7.25
C ARG A 12 22.73 4.75 5.87
N ARG A 13 22.75 3.51 5.38
CA ARG A 13 23.45 3.12 4.13
C ARG A 13 22.59 3.26 2.89
N ARG A 14 21.26 3.34 3.06
CA ARG A 14 20.34 3.58 1.95
C ARG A 14 20.45 5.05 1.52
N PRO A 15 20.60 5.36 0.22
CA PRO A 15 20.37 6.72 -0.26
C PRO A 15 18.99 7.16 0.24
N ARG A 16 18.88 8.37 0.80
CA ARG A 16 17.59 9.02 1.09
C ARG A 16 16.83 9.18 -0.22
N THR A 17 16.20 8.10 -0.65
CA THR A 17 15.26 8.11 -1.74
C THR A 17 14.02 8.76 -1.14
N HIS A 18 13.65 9.92 -1.68
CA HIS A 18 12.27 10.41 -1.70
C HIS A 18 11.73 11.25 -0.52
N ALA A 19 12.55 11.73 0.42
CA ALA A 19 12.02 12.57 1.51
C ALA A 19 11.77 14.06 1.15
N ASP A 20 12.37 14.59 0.08
CA ASP A 20 12.37 16.05 -0.19
C ASP A 20 11.98 16.45 -1.63
N ALA A 21 11.51 15.51 -2.46
CA ALA A 21 11.02 15.83 -3.80
C ALA A 21 9.49 16.00 -3.76
N PRO A 22 8.89 16.96 -4.47
CA PRO A 22 7.44 17.01 -4.63
C PRO A 22 7.00 15.85 -5.55
N LEU A 23 6.87 14.65 -4.96
CA LEU A 23 6.62 13.38 -5.64
C LEU A 23 5.18 13.18 -6.12
N ASP A 24 4.31 14.13 -5.85
CA ASP A 24 2.89 13.83 -5.97
C ASP A 24 2.36 13.82 -7.39
N LEU A 25 3.07 14.42 -8.35
CA LEU A 25 2.39 14.93 -9.54
C LEU A 25 3.19 14.65 -10.81
N VAL A 26 2.80 13.57 -11.50
CA VAL A 26 3.29 13.25 -12.84
C VAL A 26 2.63 14.24 -13.81
N ARG A 27 3.46 14.99 -14.54
CA ARG A 27 3.00 15.93 -15.57
C ARG A 27 2.81 15.16 -16.88
N ASP A 28 1.62 14.58 -17.06
CA ASP A 28 1.20 14.10 -18.38
C ASP A 28 0.49 15.23 -19.14
N GLY A 29 0.54 15.20 -20.47
CA GLY A 29 -0.01 16.22 -21.37
C GLY A 29 -1.53 16.50 -21.24
N ARG A 30 -2.21 15.92 -20.25
CA ARG A 30 -3.62 16.14 -19.90
C ARG A 30 -3.85 16.65 -18.46
N GLY A 31 -2.81 17.06 -17.74
CA GLY A 31 -2.92 17.68 -16.42
C GLY A 31 -2.17 16.94 -15.30
N ARG A 32 -2.29 17.47 -14.08
CA ARG A 32 -1.59 16.98 -12.88
C ARG A 32 -2.29 15.73 -12.34
N ARG A 33 -1.81 14.52 -12.71
CA ARG A 33 -2.33 13.26 -12.14
C ARG A 33 -1.50 12.83 -10.94
N PRO A 34 -2.11 12.27 -9.88
CA PRO A 34 -1.36 11.68 -8.78
C PRO A 34 -0.44 10.59 -9.33
N SER A 35 0.81 10.54 -8.86
CA SER A 35 1.70 9.43 -9.19
C SER A 35 1.10 8.09 -8.73
N LEU A 36 1.41 6.99 -9.42
CA LEU A 36 0.96 5.65 -9.03
C LEU A 36 1.38 5.30 -7.60
N LEU A 37 2.54 5.83 -7.17
CA LEU A 37 3.04 5.70 -5.81
C LEU A 37 2.17 6.48 -4.82
N ALA A 38 1.87 7.76 -5.08
CA ALA A 38 0.99 8.56 -4.23
C ALA A 38 -0.43 7.96 -4.11
N ARG A 39 -0.91 7.37 -5.20
CA ARG A 39 -2.17 6.62 -5.22
C ARG A 39 -2.11 5.39 -4.31
N LEU A 40 -1.04 4.60 -4.40
CA LEU A 40 -0.81 3.45 -3.52
C LEU A 40 -0.69 3.86 -2.05
N GLU A 41 0.10 4.89 -1.73
CA GLU A 41 0.29 5.41 -0.37
C GLU A 41 -1.04 5.86 0.24
N ARG A 42 -1.87 6.59 -0.52
CA ARG A 42 -3.22 6.98 -0.09
C ARG A 42 -4.08 5.76 0.21
N ALA A 43 -4.05 4.74 -0.63
CA ALA A 43 -4.83 3.53 -0.44
C ALA A 43 -4.36 2.73 0.81
N ILE A 44 -3.05 2.62 1.02
CA ILE A 44 -2.48 2.01 2.23
C ILE A 44 -2.86 2.79 3.48
N GLY A 45 -2.82 4.12 3.43
CA GLY A 45 -3.24 4.98 4.55
C GLY A 45 -4.72 4.79 4.93
N ARG A 46 -5.58 4.46 3.96
CA ARG A 46 -6.99 4.07 4.24
C ARG A 46 -7.10 2.68 4.85
N LEU A 47 -6.26 1.73 4.41
CA LEU A 47 -6.27 0.35 4.92
C LEU A 47 -5.77 0.23 6.36
N ASP A 48 -4.74 1.00 6.72
CA ASP A 48 -4.06 0.89 8.01
C ASP A 48 -5.01 0.92 9.23
N PRO A 49 -5.90 1.92 9.39
CA PRO A 49 -6.84 1.92 10.51
C PRO A 49 -7.91 0.83 10.41
N LEU A 50 -8.26 0.35 9.22
CA LEU A 50 -9.27 -0.71 9.03
C LEU A 50 -8.73 -2.09 9.41
N VAL A 51 -7.43 -2.31 9.17
CA VAL A 51 -6.74 -3.56 9.51
C VAL A 51 -6.30 -3.56 10.97
N ASN A 52 -5.75 -2.45 11.45
CA ASN A 52 -5.17 -2.35 12.79
C ASN A 52 -6.16 -1.87 13.87
N GLY A 53 -7.29 -1.27 13.49
CA GLY A 53 -8.31 -0.78 14.43
C GLY A 53 -9.30 -1.83 14.92
N GLY A 54 -9.24 -3.07 14.41
CA GLY A 54 -10.10 -4.18 14.82
C GLY A 54 -9.59 -4.94 16.05
N THR A 55 -10.26 -6.04 16.40
CA THR A 55 -9.89 -6.93 17.54
C THR A 55 -8.60 -7.75 17.31
N GLY A 56 -7.75 -7.34 16.36
CA GLY A 56 -6.53 -8.04 15.97
C GLY A 56 -6.74 -9.29 15.09
N ARG A 57 -8.00 -9.65 14.77
CA ARG A 57 -8.30 -10.77 13.86
C ARG A 57 -8.62 -10.27 12.46
N ILE A 58 -7.70 -10.54 11.53
CA ILE A 58 -7.87 -10.31 10.10
C ILE A 58 -8.47 -11.58 9.48
N GLY A 59 -9.52 -11.43 8.68
CA GLY A 59 -10.11 -12.58 7.98
C GLY A 59 -9.17 -13.13 6.89
N PRO A 60 -9.16 -14.45 6.60
CA PRO A 60 -8.23 -15.06 5.65
C PRO A 60 -8.24 -14.39 4.27
N ARG A 61 -9.40 -13.91 3.82
CA ARG A 61 -9.53 -13.20 2.54
C ARG A 61 -8.84 -11.83 2.53
N VAL A 62 -8.84 -11.12 3.66
CA VAL A 62 -8.15 -9.83 3.79
C VAL A 62 -6.64 -10.05 3.83
N GLU A 63 -6.20 -11.07 4.57
CA GLU A 63 -4.80 -11.49 4.62
C GLU A 63 -4.25 -11.84 3.23
N THR A 64 -4.97 -12.65 2.44
CA THR A 64 -4.58 -12.98 1.06
C THR A 64 -4.42 -11.74 0.18
N GLU A 65 -5.33 -10.76 0.30
CA GLU A 65 -5.25 -9.52 -0.49
C GLU A 65 -4.06 -8.66 -0.05
N LEU A 66 -3.78 -8.56 1.26
CA LEU A 66 -2.60 -7.87 1.77
C LEU A 66 -1.32 -8.50 1.24
N LEU A 67 -1.21 -9.84 1.25
CA LEU A 67 -0.08 -10.56 0.67
C LEU A 67 0.05 -10.31 -0.83
N ALA A 68 -1.07 -10.26 -1.57
CA ALA A 68 -1.07 -9.97 -3.00
C ALA A 68 -0.60 -8.53 -3.30
N ILE A 69 -0.98 -7.56 -2.46
CA ILE A 69 -0.49 -6.17 -2.53
C ILE A 69 1.02 -6.16 -2.29
N THR A 70 1.51 -6.81 -1.23
CA THR A 70 2.94 -6.93 -0.94
C THR A 70 3.70 -7.55 -2.12
N GLY A 71 3.19 -8.65 -2.69
CA GLY A 71 3.80 -9.30 -3.85
C GLY A 71 3.82 -8.43 -5.12
N ALA A 72 2.84 -7.56 -5.31
CA ALA A 72 2.84 -6.61 -6.41
C ALA A 72 3.87 -5.49 -6.18
N VAL A 73 3.99 -4.97 -4.96
CA VAL A 73 4.99 -3.95 -4.59
C VAL A 73 6.41 -4.48 -4.75
N THR A 74 6.71 -5.68 -4.24
CA THR A 74 8.05 -6.27 -4.34
C THR A 74 8.44 -6.58 -5.79
N ALA A 75 7.47 -6.89 -6.65
CA ALA A 75 7.67 -7.08 -8.08
C ALA A 75 7.75 -5.75 -8.88
N GLY A 76 7.67 -4.59 -8.24
CA GLY A 76 7.68 -3.28 -8.90
C GLY A 76 6.40 -2.95 -9.67
N ARG A 77 5.33 -3.73 -9.50
CA ARG A 77 4.04 -3.53 -10.17
C ARG A 77 3.15 -2.57 -9.37
N VAL A 78 3.52 -1.30 -9.37
CA VAL A 78 2.90 -0.26 -8.51
C VAL A 78 1.42 -0.02 -8.84
N GLU A 79 1.04 -0.03 -10.11
CA GLU A 79 -0.37 0.15 -10.52
C GLU A 79 -1.27 -0.99 -10.03
N ASP A 80 -0.77 -2.21 -10.16
CA ASP A 80 -1.38 -3.46 -9.68
C ASP A 80 -1.55 -3.44 -8.15
N ALA A 81 -0.54 -2.96 -7.43
CA ALA A 81 -0.59 -2.80 -5.99
C ALA A 81 -1.62 -1.74 -5.59
N ALA A 82 -1.62 -0.58 -6.25
CA ALA A 82 -2.55 0.52 -5.98
C ALA A 82 -4.00 0.07 -6.18
N THR A 83 -4.29 -0.57 -7.31
CA THR A 83 -5.64 -1.05 -7.65
C THR A 83 -6.14 -2.09 -6.64
N ARG A 84 -5.28 -3.01 -6.19
CA ARG A 84 -5.64 -3.99 -5.15
C ARG A 84 -5.90 -3.33 -3.81
N ALA A 85 -5.03 -2.40 -3.39
CA ALA A 85 -5.17 -1.69 -2.12
C ALA A 85 -6.46 -0.87 -2.07
N GLU A 86 -6.81 -0.16 -3.15
CA GLU A 86 -8.06 0.60 -3.25
C GLU A 86 -9.29 -0.29 -3.13
N ARG A 87 -9.34 -1.38 -3.91
CA ARG A 87 -10.47 -2.33 -3.85
C ARG A 87 -10.61 -2.96 -2.48
N LEU A 88 -9.50 -3.27 -1.81
CA LEU A 88 -9.54 -3.81 -0.46
C LEU A 88 -10.07 -2.76 0.53
N ALA A 89 -9.61 -1.51 0.43
CA ALA A 89 -10.07 -0.42 1.28
C ALA A 89 -11.58 -0.18 1.12
N GLU A 90 -12.06 -0.05 -0.12
CA GLU A 90 -13.47 0.12 -0.45
C GLU A 90 -14.34 -1.01 0.17
N ARG A 91 -13.87 -2.25 0.08
CA ARG A 91 -14.57 -3.42 0.63
C ARG A 91 -14.61 -3.45 2.16
N LEU A 92 -13.59 -2.91 2.82
CA LEU A 92 -13.50 -2.87 4.28
C LEU A 92 -14.29 -1.68 4.86
N GLU A 93 -14.33 -0.56 4.15
CA GLU A 93 -15.15 0.61 4.50
C GLU A 93 -16.65 0.37 4.31
N HIS A 94 -17.02 -0.43 3.31
CA HIS A 94 -18.42 -0.71 2.97
C HIS A 94 -18.75 -2.21 3.14
N PRO A 95 -18.70 -2.75 4.37
CA PRO A 95 -18.97 -4.17 4.63
C PRO A 95 -20.39 -4.60 4.20
N SER A 96 -21.32 -3.66 4.09
CA SER A 96 -22.71 -3.84 3.66
C SER A 96 -22.88 -4.15 2.16
N SER A 97 -21.85 -3.96 1.33
CA SER A 97 -21.84 -4.40 -0.07
C SER A 97 -21.84 -5.93 -0.24
N ARG A 98 -21.84 -6.67 0.88
CA ARG A 98 -21.74 -8.13 0.98
C ARG A 98 -23.11 -8.85 1.03
N ALA A 99 -24.24 -8.14 1.04
CA ALA A 99 -25.58 -8.76 1.14
C ALA A 99 -26.27 -9.06 -0.21
N ALA A 100 -25.65 -8.77 -1.35
CA ALA A 100 -26.24 -9.02 -2.67
C ALA A 100 -25.24 -9.69 -3.61
N ARG A 101 -25.05 -11.00 -3.45
CA ARG A 101 -24.74 -11.96 -4.53
C ARG A 101 -24.66 -13.39 -4.00
#